data_AF-A0A554KEL2-F1
#
_entry.id   AF-A0A554KEL2-F1
#
_cell.length_a   1.000
_cell.length_b   1.000
_cell.length_c   1.000
_cell.angle_alpha   90.00
_cell.angle_beta   90.00
_cell.angle_gamma   90.00
#
_symmetry.space_group_name_H-M   'P 1'
#
loop_
_entity.id
_entity.type
_entity.pdbx_description
1 polymer ?
#
loop_
_entity_poly.entity_id
_entity_poly.type
_entity_poly.pdbx_seq_one_letter_code
_entity_poly.pdbx_strand_id
1 'polypeptide(L)'
;MHPEREMGYHSRMSDPFLDHLPSQEREKIRKRLRSPEAYEALRDKVKGPEDLERELRRSEQLAELQFSLETEPHMRGALREQMREDIQEKGIDAILEADALSPEGKGAIEQGKFDVRVDAHPQSHEDAIIAVPEGNVQEKAPVKTVFSDRYVGQFVKRV
;
A
#
# COMPACT_ATOMS: atom_id res chain seq x y z
N MET A 1 -36.08 -37.98 -37.04
CA MET A 1 -36.78 -37.43 -35.86
C MET A 1 -35.81 -37.51 -34.69
N HIS A 2 -35.09 -36.41 -34.41
CA HIS A 2 -34.21 -36.28 -33.25
C HIS A 2 -34.92 -35.40 -32.22
N PRO A 3 -35.00 -35.79 -30.94
CA PRO A 3 -35.25 -34.84 -29.88
C PRO A 3 -33.93 -34.44 -29.23
N GLU A 4 -33.56 -33.19 -29.45
CA GLU A 4 -32.61 -32.43 -28.63
C GLU A 4 -33.14 -32.40 -27.18
N ARG A 5 -32.30 -32.79 -26.22
CA ARG A 5 -32.48 -32.42 -24.82
C ARG A 5 -31.28 -31.61 -24.40
N GLU A 6 -31.48 -30.30 -24.43
CA GLU A 6 -30.65 -29.32 -23.75
C GLU A 6 -30.55 -29.72 -22.26
N MET A 7 -29.41 -30.27 -21.86
CA MET A 7 -29.06 -30.37 -20.44
C MET A 7 -28.45 -29.04 -20.03
N GLY A 8 -29.30 -28.16 -19.51
CA GLY A 8 -28.87 -26.98 -18.77
C GLY A 8 -27.91 -27.40 -17.66
N TYR A 9 -26.68 -26.89 -17.73
CA TYR A 9 -25.72 -26.94 -16.64
C TYR A 9 -26.27 -26.11 -15.47
N HIS A 10 -27.12 -26.70 -14.64
CA HIS A 10 -27.36 -26.21 -13.29
C HIS A 10 -26.08 -26.46 -12.49
N SER A 11 -25.33 -25.39 -12.25
CA SER A 11 -24.22 -25.34 -11.30
C SER A 11 -24.71 -25.78 -9.92
N ARG A 12 -24.70 -27.08 -9.67
CA ARG A 12 -24.69 -27.64 -8.32
C ARG A 12 -23.25 -27.61 -7.83
N MET A 13 -22.76 -26.44 -7.47
CA MET A 13 -21.64 -26.37 -6.52
C MET A 13 -22.21 -26.71 -5.13
N SER A 14 -22.46 -27.99 -4.91
CA SER A 14 -22.58 -28.55 -3.57
C SER A 14 -21.17 -28.64 -3.01
N ASP A 15 -20.82 -27.72 -2.10
CA ASP A 15 -19.54 -27.76 -1.40
C ASP A 15 -19.42 -29.11 -0.66
N PRO A 16 -18.49 -30.01 -1.07
CA PRO A 16 -18.43 -31.38 -0.55
C PRO A 16 -18.27 -31.43 0.98
N PHE A 17 -17.68 -30.38 1.55
CA PHE A 17 -17.51 -30.20 2.99
C PHE A 17 -18.84 -29.98 3.73
N LEU A 18 -19.79 -29.26 3.13
CA LEU A 18 -21.07 -28.93 3.78
C LEU A 18 -22.07 -30.10 3.79
N ASP A 19 -21.85 -31.12 2.95
CA ASP A 19 -22.73 -32.28 2.84
C ASP A 19 -22.46 -33.35 3.90
N HIS A 20 -21.32 -33.29 4.59
CA HIS A 20 -21.02 -34.16 5.74
C HIS A 20 -21.52 -33.61 7.08
N LEU A 21 -22.06 -32.39 7.10
CA LEU A 21 -22.57 -31.74 8.32
C LEU A 21 -24.00 -32.18 8.64
N PRO A 22 -24.36 -32.35 9.93
CA PRO A 22 -25.73 -32.57 10.36
C PRO A 22 -26.68 -31.50 9.82
N SER A 23 -27.90 -31.89 9.46
CA SER A 23 -28.86 -31.02 8.73
C SER A 23 -29.10 -29.66 9.40
N GLN A 24 -29.17 -29.63 10.73
CA GLN A 24 -29.35 -28.39 11.50
C GLN A 24 -28.13 -27.46 11.47
N GLU A 25 -26.91 -28.02 11.48
CA GLU A 25 -25.68 -27.24 11.37
C GLU A 25 -25.48 -26.73 9.95
N ARG A 26 -25.82 -27.55 8.95
CA ARG A 26 -25.82 -27.17 7.53
C ARG A 26 -26.78 -26.02 7.25
N GLU A 27 -27.98 -26.04 7.84
CA GLU A 27 -28.95 -24.93 7.72
C GLU A 27 -28.47 -23.65 8.41
N LYS A 28 -27.88 -23.74 9.61
CA LYS A 28 -27.30 -22.59 10.31
C LYS A 28 -26.16 -21.96 9.51
N ILE A 29 -25.27 -22.78 8.94
CA ILE A 29 -24.14 -22.31 8.13
C ILE A 29 -24.62 -21.70 6.81
N ARG A 30 -25.59 -22.32 6.13
CA ARG A 30 -26.19 -21.73 4.92
C ARG A 30 -26.88 -20.40 5.19
N LYS A 31 -27.62 -20.28 6.31
CA LYS A 31 -28.24 -19.01 6.71
C LYS A 31 -27.18 -17.95 6.99
N ARG A 32 -26.08 -18.29 7.65
CA ARG A 32 -24.99 -17.34 7.97
C ARG A 32 -24.19 -16.92 6.74
N LEU A 33 -23.97 -17.83 5.78
CA LEU A 33 -23.21 -17.54 4.56
C LEU A 33 -24.04 -16.84 3.48
N ARG A 34 -25.38 -16.96 3.54
CA ARG A 34 -26.30 -16.36 2.57
C ARG A 34 -27.25 -15.32 3.17
N SER A 35 -27.05 -14.87 4.41
CA SER A 35 -27.86 -13.81 4.98
C SER A 35 -27.45 -12.46 4.39
N PRO A 36 -28.42 -11.59 4.05
CA PRO A 36 -28.14 -10.22 3.62
C PRO A 36 -27.25 -9.46 4.61
N GLU A 37 -27.49 -9.61 5.92
CA GLU A 37 -26.69 -8.98 6.98
C GLU A 37 -25.21 -9.41 6.97
N ALA A 38 -24.93 -10.68 6.67
CA ALA A 38 -23.55 -11.16 6.58
C ALA A 38 -22.86 -10.62 5.32
N TYR A 39 -23.58 -10.50 4.22
CA TYR A 39 -23.09 -9.87 2.99
C TYR A 39 -22.89 -8.36 3.13
N GLU A 40 -23.76 -7.65 3.86
CA GLU A 40 -23.59 -6.23 4.19
C GLU A 40 -22.35 -6.03 5.07
N ALA A 41 -22.19 -6.82 6.13
CA ALA A 41 -21.00 -6.78 6.98
C ALA A 41 -19.70 -7.16 6.23
N LEU A 42 -19.79 -7.94 5.15
CA LEU A 42 -18.66 -8.24 4.25
C LEU A 42 -18.41 -7.07 3.29
N ARG A 43 -19.46 -6.44 2.77
CA ARG A 43 -19.36 -5.25 1.90
C ARG A 43 -18.66 -4.10 2.61
N ASP A 44 -18.95 -3.90 3.88
CA ASP A 44 -18.33 -2.84 4.70
C ASP A 44 -16.84 -3.12 4.99
N LYS A 45 -16.40 -4.38 4.87
CA LYS A 45 -15.01 -4.81 5.12
C LYS A 45 -14.16 -4.87 3.86
N VAL A 46 -14.77 -4.89 2.68
CA VAL A 46 -14.07 -4.99 1.40
C VAL A 46 -13.93 -3.58 0.84
N LYS A 47 -12.69 -3.15 0.60
CA LYS A 47 -12.40 -1.86 -0.05
C LYS A 47 -13.12 -1.77 -1.39
N GLY A 48 -13.65 -0.59 -1.71
CA GLY A 48 -14.34 -0.36 -2.97
C GLY A 48 -13.37 -0.50 -4.17
N PRO A 49 -13.89 -0.80 -5.37
CA PRO A 49 -13.05 -0.90 -6.57
C PRO A 49 -12.28 0.40 -6.84
N GLU A 50 -12.88 1.56 -6.60
CA GLU A 50 -12.21 2.86 -6.77
C GLU A 50 -11.05 3.07 -5.78
N ASP A 51 -11.19 2.59 -4.54
CA ASP A 51 -10.11 2.67 -3.55
C ASP A 51 -8.94 1.76 -3.94
N LEU A 52 -9.25 0.56 -4.42
CA LEU A 52 -8.25 -0.37 -4.94
C LEU A 52 -7.51 0.20 -6.15
N GLU A 53 -8.22 0.83 -7.09
CA GLU A 53 -7.60 1.49 -8.23
C GLU A 53 -6.67 2.63 -7.80
N ARG A 54 -7.07 3.43 -6.80
CA ARG A 54 -6.22 4.49 -6.24
C ARG A 54 -4.95 3.93 -5.60
N GLU A 55 -5.08 2.87 -4.81
CA GLU A 55 -3.96 2.21 -4.13
C GLU A 55 -3.00 1.55 -5.13
N LEU A 56 -3.53 0.81 -6.10
CA LEU A 56 -2.73 0.18 -7.15
C LEU A 56 -1.94 1.20 -7.95
N ARG A 57 -2.59 2.31 -8.36
CA ARG A 57 -1.93 3.37 -9.10
C ARG A 57 -0.80 4.00 -8.28
N ARG A 58 -1.02 4.23 -6.98
CA ARG A 58 0.02 4.78 -6.11
C ARG A 58 1.18 3.81 -5.95
N SER A 59 0.90 2.51 -5.76
CA SER A 59 1.93 1.48 -5.67
C SER A 59 2.76 1.39 -6.96
N GLU A 60 2.12 1.46 -8.13
CA GLU A 60 2.81 1.49 -9.42
C GLU A 60 3.77 2.68 -9.53
N GLN A 61 3.33 3.87 -9.14
CA GLN A 61 4.18 5.06 -9.18
C GLN A 61 5.37 4.98 -8.21
N LEU A 62 5.19 4.40 -7.03
CA LEU A 62 6.27 4.21 -6.07
C LEU A 62 7.27 3.16 -6.53
N ALA A 63 6.81 2.09 -7.18
CA ALA A 63 7.67 1.09 -7.80
C ALA A 63 8.49 1.70 -8.97
N GLU A 64 7.87 2.55 -9.79
CA GLU A 64 8.58 3.27 -10.86
C GLU A 64 9.62 4.25 -10.30
N LEU A 65 9.27 4.96 -9.22
CA LEU A 65 10.21 5.82 -8.52
C LEU A 65 11.38 5.01 -7.96
N GLN A 66 11.11 3.87 -7.31
CA GLN A 66 12.15 2.98 -6.79
C GLN A 66 13.12 2.55 -7.91
N PHE A 67 12.55 2.07 -9.02
CA PHE A 67 13.35 1.65 -10.18
C PHE A 67 14.22 2.79 -10.71
N SER A 68 13.67 4.01 -10.79
CA SER A 68 14.39 5.21 -11.22
C SER A 68 15.53 5.55 -10.25
N LEU A 69 15.28 5.47 -8.94
CA LEU A 69 16.28 5.73 -7.90
C LEU A 69 17.42 4.70 -7.90
N GLU A 70 17.15 3.46 -8.31
CA GLU A 70 18.14 2.39 -8.43
C GLU A 70 18.94 2.48 -9.74
N THR A 71 18.29 2.86 -10.84
CA THR A 71 18.90 2.89 -12.18
C THR A 71 19.62 4.20 -12.48
N GLU A 72 19.15 5.31 -11.91
CA GLU A 72 19.63 6.66 -12.23
C GLU A 72 20.19 7.36 -10.97
N PRO A 73 21.53 7.37 -10.78
CA PRO A 73 22.14 7.95 -9.56
C PRO A 73 21.83 9.44 -9.36
N HIS A 74 21.65 10.18 -10.45
CA HIS A 74 21.34 11.61 -10.42
C HIS A 74 19.92 11.89 -9.90
N MET A 75 18.98 10.97 -10.12
CA MET A 75 17.60 11.09 -9.62
C MET A 75 17.55 11.00 -8.09
N ARG A 76 18.32 10.09 -7.50
CA ARG A 76 18.43 9.99 -6.04
C ARG A 76 19.04 11.24 -5.42
N GLY A 77 20.08 11.78 -6.04
CA GLY A 77 20.69 13.04 -5.62
C GLY A 77 19.70 14.21 -5.68
N ALA A 78 18.94 14.32 -6.77
CA ALA A 78 17.93 15.37 -6.94
C ALA A 78 16.78 15.28 -5.93
N LEU A 79 16.27 14.07 -5.68
CA LEU A 79 15.22 13.85 -4.67
C LEU A 79 15.72 14.15 -3.25
N ARG A 80 16.94 13.71 -2.91
CA ARG A 80 17.59 14.05 -1.63
C ARG A 80 17.75 15.55 -1.46
N GLU A 81 18.20 16.24 -2.49
CA GLU A 81 18.39 17.69 -2.47
C GLU A 81 17.08 18.41 -2.25
N GLN A 82 16.04 18.04 -3.00
CA GLN A 82 14.73 18.65 -2.83
C GLN A 82 14.14 18.40 -1.44
N MET A 83 14.27 17.18 -0.92
CA MET A 83 13.87 16.87 0.46
C MET A 83 14.65 17.71 1.47
N ARG A 84 15.95 17.93 1.26
CA ARG A 84 16.79 18.77 2.12
C ARG A 84 16.30 20.22 2.13
N GLU A 85 16.00 20.78 0.95
CA GLU A 85 15.45 22.14 0.83
C GLU A 85 14.10 22.26 1.55
N ASP A 86 13.19 21.32 1.30
CA ASP A 86 11.88 21.31 1.96
C ASP A 86 12.06 21.18 3.50
N ILE A 87 12.99 20.34 4.00
CA ILE A 87 13.27 20.18 5.44
C ILE A 87 13.81 21.48 6.05
N GLN A 88 14.70 22.19 5.35
CA GLN A 88 15.23 23.47 5.81
C GLN A 88 14.15 24.56 5.84
N GLU A 89 13.22 24.54 4.89
CA GLU A 89 12.15 25.55 4.79
C GLU A 89 11.01 25.31 5.79
N LYS A 90 10.56 24.06 5.94
CA LYS A 90 9.32 23.71 6.65
C LYS A 90 9.55 22.95 7.95
N GLY A 91 10.77 22.45 8.17
CA GLY A 91 11.14 21.62 9.31
C GLY A 91 10.92 20.12 9.07
N ILE A 92 11.67 19.31 9.80
CA ILE A 92 11.66 17.84 9.68
C ILE A 92 10.28 17.23 9.96
N ASP A 93 9.58 17.73 10.98
CA ASP A 93 8.28 17.21 11.41
C ASP A 93 7.16 17.54 10.39
N ALA A 94 7.37 18.49 9.48
CA ALA A 94 6.40 18.81 8.44
C ALA A 94 6.43 17.77 7.30
N ILE A 95 7.60 17.18 7.03
CA ILE A 95 7.84 16.33 5.86
C ILE A 95 7.93 14.87 6.22
N LEU A 96 8.54 14.56 7.36
CA LEU A 96 8.78 13.20 7.80
C LEU A 96 7.90 12.84 8.99
N GLU A 97 7.62 11.55 9.11
CA GLU A 97 7.11 10.95 10.33
C GLU A 97 8.25 10.80 11.34
N ALA A 98 8.69 11.94 11.89
CA ALA A 98 9.87 12.04 12.73
C ALA A 98 9.70 11.41 14.13
N ASP A 99 8.50 10.97 14.50
CA ASP A 99 8.25 10.28 15.77
C ASP A 99 9.00 8.94 15.89
N ALA A 100 9.36 8.35 14.74
CA ALA A 100 10.15 7.12 14.68
C ALA A 100 11.67 7.35 14.80
N LEU A 101 12.15 8.60 14.78
CA LEU A 101 13.57 8.94 14.78
C LEU A 101 14.10 9.22 16.19
N SER A 102 15.32 8.78 16.46
CA SER A 102 16.06 9.21 17.64
C SER A 102 16.46 10.68 17.52
N PRO A 103 16.79 11.38 18.63
CA PRO A 103 17.32 12.74 18.56
C PRO A 103 18.58 12.87 17.69
N GLU A 104 19.42 11.84 17.67
CA GLU A 104 20.60 11.76 16.82
C GLU A 104 20.23 11.61 15.34
N GLY A 105 19.27 10.74 15.02
CA GLY A 105 18.75 10.55 13.66
C GLY A 105 18.07 11.81 13.10
N LYS A 106 17.30 12.52 13.94
CA LYS A 106 16.73 13.83 13.59
C LYS A 106 17.84 14.84 13.24
N GLY A 107 18.85 14.95 14.09
CA GLY A 107 19.99 15.84 13.86
C GLY A 107 20.79 15.49 12.60
N ALA A 108 20.95 14.21 12.28
CA ALA A 108 21.59 13.77 11.03
C ALA A 108 20.78 14.19 9.79
N ILE A 109 19.46 14.00 9.82
CA ILE A 109 18.57 14.39 8.73
C ILE A 109 18.54 15.91 8.54
N GLU A 110 18.46 16.68 9.63
CA GLU A 110 18.50 18.15 9.59
C GLU A 110 19.81 18.70 9.02
N GLN A 111 20.93 18.01 9.26
CA GLN A 111 22.23 18.33 8.68
C GLN A 111 22.36 17.89 7.21
N GLY A 112 21.32 17.29 6.63
CA GLY A 112 21.32 16.77 5.27
C GLY A 112 22.09 15.45 5.11
N LYS A 113 22.43 14.76 6.21
CA LYS A 113 23.16 13.48 6.23
C LYS A 113 22.20 12.31 6.25
N PHE A 114 21.52 12.09 5.14
CA PHE A 114 20.57 11.00 4.98
C PHE A 114 20.57 10.49 3.55
N ASP A 115 20.17 9.23 3.38
CA ASP A 115 19.88 8.64 2.07
C ASP A 115 18.37 8.54 1.87
N VAL A 116 17.93 8.55 0.61
CA VAL A 116 16.52 8.44 0.24
C VAL A 116 16.31 7.14 -0.53
N ARG A 117 15.30 6.38 -0.11
CA ARG A 117 14.90 5.11 -0.75
C ARG A 117 13.39 4.95 -0.71
N VAL A 118 12.86 4.04 -1.53
CA VAL A 118 11.49 3.53 -1.37
C VAL A 118 11.57 2.20 -0.62
N ASP A 119 10.81 2.07 0.47
CA ASP A 119 10.82 0.89 1.33
C ASP A 119 9.49 0.83 2.10
N ALA A 120 9.20 -0.31 2.72
CA ALA A 120 7.94 -0.54 3.43
C ALA A 120 7.83 0.36 4.67
N HIS A 121 6.68 1.04 4.79
CA HIS A 121 6.32 1.84 5.93
C HIS A 121 6.27 0.97 7.20
N PRO A 122 6.89 1.39 8.34
CA PRO A 122 6.95 0.57 9.55
C PRO A 122 5.59 0.16 10.12
N GLN A 123 4.57 1.00 9.93
CA GLN A 123 3.21 0.80 10.46
C GLN A 123 2.20 0.23 9.46
N SER A 124 2.08 0.82 8.25
CA SER A 124 1.11 0.36 7.24
C SER A 124 1.61 -0.79 6.38
N HIS A 125 2.93 -1.06 6.38
CA HIS A 125 3.60 -2.01 5.48
C HIS A 125 3.42 -1.72 3.98
N GLU A 126 2.89 -0.55 3.63
CA GLU A 126 2.80 -0.07 2.26
C GLU A 126 4.12 0.58 1.84
N ASP A 127 4.41 0.60 0.55
CA ASP A 127 5.60 1.27 0.04
C ASP A 127 5.52 2.78 0.34
N ALA A 128 6.62 3.35 0.79
CA ALA A 128 6.75 4.76 1.07
C ALA A 128 8.15 5.26 0.73
N ILE A 129 8.26 6.55 0.42
CA ILE A 129 9.58 7.20 0.37
C ILE A 129 10.07 7.32 1.82
N ILE A 130 11.28 6.85 2.08
CA ILE A 130 11.90 6.81 3.40
C ILE A 130 13.23 7.57 3.36
N ALA A 131 13.40 8.50 4.31
CA ALA A 131 14.69 9.08 4.63
C ALA A 131 15.38 8.21 5.70
N VAL A 132 16.64 7.86 5.46
CA VAL A 132 17.45 7.05 6.38
C VAL A 132 18.70 7.83 6.77
N PRO A 133 18.88 8.16 8.06
CA PRO A 133 20.05 8.91 8.51
C PRO A 133 21.34 8.13 8.26
N GLU A 134 22.38 8.84 7.82
CA GLU A 134 23.71 8.27 7.65
C GLU A 134 24.28 7.89 9.02
N GLY A 135 24.58 6.61 9.23
CA GLY A 135 25.10 6.06 10.49
C GLY A 135 24.14 5.14 11.23
N ASN A 136 22.81 5.29 11.02
CA ASN A 136 21.82 4.36 11.57
C ASN A 136 20.79 3.95 10.51
N VAL A 137 21.09 2.85 9.80
CA VAL A 137 20.24 2.33 8.73
C VAL A 137 18.95 1.66 9.21
N GLN A 138 18.80 1.43 10.52
CA GLN A 138 17.58 0.87 11.11
C GLN A 138 16.53 1.94 11.34
N GLU A 139 16.95 3.20 11.48
CA GLU A 139 16.04 4.32 11.63
C GLU A 139 15.46 4.67 10.25
N LYS A 140 14.17 4.45 10.11
CA LYS A 140 13.41 4.76 8.89
C LYS A 140 12.46 5.89 9.22
N ALA A 141 12.58 6.99 8.49
CA ALA A 141 11.64 8.10 8.57
C ALA A 141 10.82 8.19 7.28
N PRO A 142 9.60 7.63 7.28
CA PRO A 142 8.69 7.77 6.14
C PRO A 142 8.38 9.24 5.85
N VAL A 143 8.27 9.56 4.57
CA VAL A 143 7.76 10.86 4.10
C VAL A 143 6.25 10.84 4.23
N LYS A 144 5.70 11.90 4.82
CA LYS A 144 4.25 12.10 4.93
C LYS A 144 3.61 12.10 3.55
N THR A 145 2.44 11.49 3.43
CA THR A 145 1.71 11.33 2.17
C THR A 145 1.63 12.59 1.30
N VAL A 146 1.36 13.75 1.90
CA VAL A 146 1.23 15.03 1.17
C VAL A 146 2.51 15.39 0.39
N PHE A 147 3.68 15.11 0.95
CA PHE A 147 4.97 15.34 0.30
C PHE A 147 5.35 14.18 -0.62
N SER A 148 5.02 12.94 -0.22
CA SER A 148 5.24 11.76 -1.04
C SER A 148 4.60 11.90 -2.43
N ASP A 149 3.31 12.28 -2.47
CA ASP A 149 2.57 12.47 -3.72
C ASP A 149 3.17 13.58 -4.59
N ARG A 150 3.68 14.65 -3.95
CA ARG A 150 4.37 15.76 -4.65
C ARG A 150 5.67 15.29 -5.29
N TYR A 151 6.50 14.56 -4.56
CA TYR A 151 7.77 14.05 -5.08
C TYR A 151 7.54 13.04 -6.19
N VAL A 152 6.64 12.08 -5.98
CA VAL A 152 6.24 11.11 -7.02
C VAL A 152 5.79 11.84 -8.28
N GLY A 153 4.93 12.86 -8.17
CA GLY A 153 4.46 13.63 -9.33
C GLY A 153 5.55 14.42 -10.07
N GLN A 154 6.68 14.73 -9.44
CA GLN A 154 7.79 15.46 -10.05
C GLN A 154 8.83 14.53 -10.69
N PHE A 155 9.10 13.39 -10.07
CA PHE A 155 10.16 12.47 -10.48
C PHE A 155 9.66 11.29 -11.32
N VAL A 156 8.38 10.92 -11.23
CA VAL A 156 7.76 9.93 -12.10
C VAL A 156 7.15 10.65 -13.29
N LYS A 157 7.74 10.48 -14.47
CA LYS A 157 7.20 11.04 -15.71
C LYS A 157 5.84 10.38 -15.98
N ARG A 158 4.80 11.20 -16.17
CA ARG A 158 3.60 10.73 -16.86
C ARG A 158 3.99 10.34 -18.28
N VAL A 159 4.09 9.03 -18.54
CA VAL A 159 4.06 8.48 -19.90
C VAL A 159 2.67 8.72 -20.49
#